data_AF-A0A6V8P096-F1
#
_entry.id   AF-A0A6V8P096-F1
#
_cell.length_a   1.000
_cell.length_b   1.000
_cell.length_c   1.000
_cell.angle_alpha   90.00
_cell.angle_beta   90.00
_cell.angle_gamma   90.00
#
_symmetry.space_group_name_H-M   'P 1'
#
loop_
_entity.id
_entity.type
_entity.pdbx_description
1 polymer ?
#
loop_
_entity_poly.entity_id
_entity_poly.type
_entity_poly.pdbx_seq_one_letter_code
_entity_poly.pdbx_strand_id
1 'polypeptide(L)'
;MEGSDKVEKFLGYEVMEIQGKDRVSGIAIEQRDAEETIALPVQGVYIEIGLIPNSEFARGVVAVNSAGEIEVDRHCQTNVPGIFAAGDVTSVPEKQIIVAAGEGAKAALGAYGYLLEQRG
;
A
#
# COMPACT_ATOMS: atom_id res chain seq x y z
N MET A 1 11.31 -17.79 5.02
CA MET A 1 10.30 -17.87 6.11
C MET A 1 9.88 -19.31 6.43
N GLU A 2 10.77 -20.29 6.24
CA GLU A 2 10.61 -21.63 6.82
C GLU A 2 11.73 -21.83 7.85
N GLY A 3 11.38 -22.37 9.03
CA GLY A 3 12.37 -22.85 10.00
C GLY A 3 12.73 -21.94 11.17
N SER A 4 11.84 -21.04 11.64
CA SER A 4 12.05 -20.35 12.92
C SER A 4 11.11 -20.87 14.00
N ASP A 5 11.65 -21.24 15.15
CA ASP A 5 10.90 -21.66 16.34
C ASP A 5 10.06 -20.53 16.98
N LYS A 6 10.13 -19.31 16.41
CA LYS A 6 9.36 -18.13 16.82
C LYS A 6 8.12 -17.89 15.95
N VAL A 7 7.86 -18.76 14.97
CA VAL A 7 6.77 -18.60 14.02
C VAL A 7 5.83 -19.80 14.12
N GLU A 8 4.59 -19.51 14.48
CA GLU A 8 3.47 -20.45 14.42
C GLU A 8 2.53 -20.05 13.29
N LYS A 9 2.05 -21.04 12.51
CA LYS A 9 1.19 -20.80 11.34
C LYS A 9 -0.21 -21.33 11.61
N PHE A 10 -1.20 -20.45 11.52
CA PHE A 10 -2.62 -20.79 11.56
C PHE A 10 -3.20 -20.75 10.14
N LEU A 11 -3.02 -21.85 9.39
CA LEU A 11 -3.55 -21.96 8.02
C LEU A 11 -5.03 -22.31 8.02
N GLY A 12 -5.80 -21.67 7.13
CA GLY A 12 -7.25 -21.87 7.06
C GLY A 12 -8.03 -21.19 8.19
N TYR A 13 -7.39 -20.33 8.97
CA TYR A 13 -8.04 -19.50 9.98
C TYR A 13 -8.28 -18.07 9.47
N GLU A 14 -9.32 -17.43 9.97
CA GLU A 14 -9.64 -16.02 9.75
C GLU A 14 -9.69 -15.28 11.09
N VAL A 15 -9.28 -14.00 11.10
CA VAL A 15 -9.35 -13.14 12.29
C VAL A 15 -10.75 -12.53 12.36
N MET A 16 -11.49 -12.88 13.42
CA MET A 16 -12.87 -12.43 13.61
C MET A 16 -12.96 -11.16 14.45
N GLU A 17 -12.03 -10.98 15.39
CA GLU A 17 -12.03 -9.83 16.30
C GLU A 17 -10.59 -9.48 16.71
N ILE A 18 -10.30 -8.17 16.81
CA ILE A 18 -9.11 -7.65 17.50
C ILE A 18 -9.58 -7.07 18.83
N GLN A 19 -9.05 -7.62 19.92
CA GLN A 19 -9.47 -7.32 21.27
C GLN A 19 -8.51 -6.33 21.94
N GLY A 20 -9.07 -5.41 22.71
CA GLY A 20 -8.30 -4.42 23.45
C GLY A 20 -9.13 -3.19 23.79
N LYS A 21 -8.65 -2.39 24.75
CA LYS A 21 -9.24 -1.08 25.06
C LYS A 21 -8.38 0.05 24.47
N ASP A 22 -7.24 0.30 25.11
CA ASP A 22 -6.28 1.32 24.66
C ASP A 22 -5.12 0.73 23.85
N ARG A 23 -4.90 -0.59 23.97
CA ARG A 23 -3.89 -1.39 23.27
C ARG A 23 -4.45 -2.77 22.97
N VAL A 24 -3.90 -3.42 21.94
CA VAL A 24 -4.20 -4.81 21.60
C VAL A 24 -3.84 -5.72 22.78
N SER A 25 -4.77 -6.59 23.16
CA SER A 25 -4.58 -7.63 24.16
C SER A 25 -4.82 -9.05 23.63
N GLY A 26 -5.43 -9.19 22.46
CA GLY A 26 -5.69 -10.47 21.84
C GLY A 26 -6.37 -10.38 20.49
N ILE A 27 -6.52 -11.54 19.84
CA ILE A 27 -7.36 -11.74 18.68
C ILE A 27 -8.23 -12.98 18.87
N ALA A 28 -9.40 -13.00 18.25
CA ALA A 28 -10.19 -14.20 18.06
C ALA A 28 -10.01 -14.70 16.62
N ILE A 29 -9.66 -15.97 16.46
CA ILE A 29 -9.54 -16.61 15.15
C ILE A 29 -10.51 -17.78 15.02
N GLU A 30 -11.04 -17.99 13.83
CA GLU A 30 -11.99 -19.07 13.51
C GLU A 30 -11.44 -19.90 12.35
N GLN A 31 -11.51 -21.22 12.46
CA GLN A 31 -11.12 -22.10 11.36
C GLN A 31 -12.24 -22.12 10.31
N ARG A 32 -11.90 -21.94 9.04
CA ARG A 32 -12.85 -22.09 7.93
C ARG A 32 -13.52 -23.46 8.02
N ASP A 33 -14.84 -23.45 7.90
CA ASP A 33 -15.71 -24.63 7.98
C ASP A 33 -15.85 -25.27 9.38
N ALA A 34 -15.39 -24.61 10.45
CA ALA A 34 -15.64 -25.02 11.82
C ALA A 34 -16.45 -23.94 12.57
N GLU A 35 -17.20 -24.34 13.60
CA GLU A 35 -17.91 -23.40 14.49
C GLU A 35 -17.06 -22.98 15.71
N GLU A 36 -15.78 -23.37 15.76
CA GLU A 36 -14.91 -23.15 16.91
C GLU A 36 -14.05 -21.89 16.73
N THR A 37 -14.16 -20.97 17.70
CA THR A 37 -13.34 -19.78 17.81
C THR A 37 -12.25 -19.97 18.87
N ILE A 38 -11.00 -19.67 18.51
CA ILE A 38 -9.83 -19.71 19.39
C ILE A 38 -9.43 -18.29 19.78
N ALA A 39 -9.27 -18.04 21.08
CA ALA A 39 -8.72 -16.79 21.59
C ALA A 39 -7.19 -16.88 21.69
N LEU A 40 -6.49 -15.96 21.03
CA LEU A 40 -5.03 -15.85 21.07
C LEU A 40 -4.59 -14.57 21.81
N PRO A 41 -3.88 -14.68 22.94
CA PRO A 41 -3.33 -13.51 23.63
C PRO A 41 -2.12 -12.96 22.86
N VAL A 42 -2.26 -11.76 22.30
CA VAL A 42 -1.19 -11.06 21.54
C VAL A 42 -1.18 -9.58 21.90
N GLN A 43 -0.03 -8.91 21.71
CA GLN A 43 0.13 -7.49 22.06
C GLN A 43 0.18 -6.55 20.83
N GLY A 44 0.15 -7.12 19.63
CA GLY A 44 0.19 -6.37 18.38
C GLY A 44 -0.26 -7.22 17.21
N VAL A 45 -0.89 -6.57 16.23
CA VAL A 45 -1.36 -7.18 14.98
C VAL A 45 -0.77 -6.36 13.84
N TYR A 46 -0.15 -7.03 12.88
CA TYR A 46 0.36 -6.42 11.65
C TYR A 46 -0.44 -7.02 10.49
N ILE A 47 -1.20 -6.19 9.78
CA ILE A 47 -2.05 -6.61 8.66
C ILE A 47 -1.27 -6.41 7.36
N GLU A 48 -0.86 -7.51 6.75
CA GLU A 48 -0.04 -7.51 5.53
C GLU A 48 -0.75 -8.28 4.40
N ILE A 49 -1.95 -7.83 4.03
CA ILE A 49 -2.80 -8.43 2.97
C ILE A 49 -2.70 -7.70 1.63
N GLY A 50 -1.73 -6.79 1.51
CA GLY A 50 -1.58 -5.89 0.37
C GLY A 50 -2.28 -4.55 0.55
N LEU A 51 -2.16 -3.71 -0.48
CA LEU A 51 -2.71 -2.36 -0.53
C LEU A 51 -3.50 -2.16 -1.81
N ILE A 52 -4.53 -1.32 -1.74
CA ILE A 52 -5.27 -0.85 -2.93
C ILE A 52 -4.89 0.62 -3.13
N PRO A 53 -4.18 0.97 -4.22
CA PRO A 53 -3.84 2.36 -4.50
C PRO A 53 -5.10 3.19 -4.79
N ASN A 54 -5.13 4.44 -4.31
CA ASN A 54 -6.23 5.38 -4.55
C ASN A 54 -6.16 6.01 -5.97
N SER A 55 -5.96 5.18 -7.01
CA SER A 55 -5.75 5.60 -8.40
C SER A 55 -7.00 5.54 -9.28
N GLU A 56 -8.14 5.10 -8.73
CA GLU A 56 -9.35 4.81 -9.50
C GLU A 56 -9.80 5.99 -10.39
N PHE A 57 -9.73 7.22 -9.85
CA PHE A 57 -10.09 8.44 -10.58
C PHE A 57 -9.22 8.71 -11.82
N ALA A 58 -8.02 8.15 -11.88
CA ALA A 58 -7.04 8.36 -12.94
C ALA A 58 -7.04 7.22 -13.98
N ARG A 59 -7.79 6.14 -13.73
CA ARG A 59 -7.92 5.01 -14.67
C ARG A 59 -8.51 5.49 -16.00
N GLY A 60 -7.90 5.08 -17.10
CA GLY A 60 -8.29 5.51 -18.45
C GLY A 60 -7.75 6.88 -18.86
N VAL A 61 -7.17 7.64 -17.91
CA VAL A 61 -6.42 8.87 -18.19
C VAL A 61 -4.94 8.55 -18.30
N VAL A 62 -4.38 7.82 -17.33
CA VAL A 62 -2.97 7.40 -17.31
C VAL A 62 -2.85 5.89 -17.25
N ALA A 63 -1.66 5.39 -17.61
CA ALA A 63 -1.29 3.99 -17.50
C ALA A 63 -1.25 3.57 -16.03
N VAL A 64 -1.84 2.40 -15.75
CA VAL A 64 -1.95 1.82 -14.42
C VAL A 64 -1.62 0.34 -14.53
N ASN A 65 -0.78 -0.16 -13.63
CA ASN A 65 -0.37 -1.57 -13.64
C ASN A 65 -1.48 -2.51 -13.13
N SER A 66 -1.23 -3.82 -13.13
CA SER A 66 -2.21 -4.82 -12.66
C SER A 66 -2.57 -4.69 -11.17
N ALA A 67 -1.69 -4.12 -10.35
CA ALA A 67 -1.94 -3.82 -8.95
C ALA A 67 -2.73 -2.52 -8.73
N GLY A 68 -3.01 -1.76 -9.80
CA GLY A 68 -3.71 -0.49 -9.69
C GLY A 68 -2.80 0.69 -9.40
N GLU A 69 -1.48 0.58 -9.51
CA GLU A 69 -0.56 1.69 -9.29
C GLU A 69 -0.36 2.51 -10.57
N ILE A 70 -0.23 3.83 -10.44
CA ILE A 70 0.08 4.70 -11.58
C ILE A 70 1.52 4.45 -12.03
N GLU A 71 1.69 4.09 -13.30
CA GLU A 71 3.02 3.88 -13.86
C GLU A 71 3.71 5.23 -14.08
N VAL A 72 4.92 5.36 -13.52
CA VAL A 72 5.74 6.56 -13.66
C VAL A 72 7.17 6.20 -14.04
N ASP A 73 7.84 7.12 -14.72
CA ASP A 73 9.27 7.03 -14.96
C ASP A 73 10.10 7.55 -13.77
N ARG A 74 11.44 7.59 -13.92
CA ARG A 74 12.35 8.10 -12.88
C ARG A 74 12.13 9.58 -12.52
N HIS A 75 11.44 10.34 -13.37
CA HIS A 75 11.10 11.75 -13.21
C HIS A 75 9.69 11.96 -12.66
N CYS A 76 8.99 10.89 -12.24
CA CYS A 76 7.60 10.93 -11.78
C CYS A 76 6.60 11.35 -12.89
N GLN A 77 6.99 11.22 -14.16
CA GLN A 77 6.14 11.47 -15.32
C GLN A 77 5.30 10.23 -15.63
N THR A 78 4.01 10.45 -15.91
CA THR A 78 3.15 9.39 -16.45
C THR A 78 3.32 9.26 -17.97
N ASN A 79 2.60 8.33 -18.59
CA ASN A 79 2.53 8.23 -20.05
C ASN A 79 1.85 9.43 -20.74
N VAL A 80 1.14 10.29 -19.98
CA VAL A 80 0.47 11.48 -20.51
C VAL A 80 1.29 12.73 -20.19
N PRO A 81 1.78 13.46 -21.21
CA PRO A 81 2.52 14.71 -20.98
C PRO A 81 1.72 15.70 -20.13
N GLY A 82 2.40 16.31 -19.16
CA GLY A 82 1.79 17.26 -18.22
C GLY A 82 1.11 16.62 -17.02
N ILE A 83 0.96 15.29 -16.97
CA ILE A 83 0.46 14.56 -15.80
C ILE A 83 1.61 13.84 -15.10
N PHE A 84 1.72 14.11 -13.80
CA PHE A 84 2.73 13.57 -12.90
C PHE A 84 2.04 12.87 -11.73
N ALA A 85 2.69 11.86 -11.16
CA ALA A 85 2.22 11.16 -9.96
C ALA A 85 3.40 10.87 -9.03
N ALA A 86 3.16 10.84 -7.72
CA ALA A 86 4.20 10.68 -6.71
C ALA A 86 3.68 9.96 -5.46
N GLY A 87 4.58 9.28 -4.74
CA GLY A 87 4.27 8.56 -3.51
C GLY A 87 3.55 7.25 -3.76
N ASP A 88 2.91 6.72 -2.71
CA ASP A 88 2.44 5.33 -2.65
C ASP A 88 1.42 4.93 -3.73
N VAL A 89 0.78 5.90 -4.39
CA VAL A 89 -0.14 5.67 -5.52
C VAL A 89 0.59 5.22 -6.79
N THR A 90 1.91 5.41 -6.87
CA THR A 90 2.73 5.08 -8.04
C THR A 90 3.31 3.67 -7.97
N SER A 91 3.92 3.24 -9.07
CA SER A 91 4.66 1.99 -9.19
C SER A 91 6.00 1.97 -8.42
N VAL A 92 6.32 3.00 -7.63
CA VAL A 92 7.50 2.97 -6.76
C VAL A 92 7.26 1.99 -5.61
N PRO A 93 8.18 1.02 -5.40
CA PRO A 93 7.95 -0.06 -4.45
C PRO A 93 8.11 0.39 -2.99
N GLU A 94 8.95 1.38 -2.71
CA GLU A 94 9.20 1.84 -1.34
C GLU A 94 8.07 2.74 -0.83
N LYS A 95 7.11 2.14 -0.12
CA LYS A 95 6.00 2.85 0.56
C LYS A 95 6.45 3.51 1.86
N GLN A 96 7.37 4.48 1.76
CA GLN A 96 8.01 5.16 2.90
C GLN A 96 7.82 6.67 2.81
N ILE A 97 7.61 7.32 3.96
CA ILE A 97 7.33 8.77 4.06
C ILE A 97 8.38 9.60 3.31
N ILE A 98 9.67 9.29 3.51
CA ILE A 98 10.76 10.07 2.90
C ILE A 98 10.84 9.87 1.38
N VAL A 99 10.47 8.68 0.89
CA VAL A 99 10.43 8.38 -0.54
C VAL A 99 9.30 9.18 -1.17
N ALA A 100 8.09 9.09 -0.61
CA ALA A 100 6.94 9.84 -1.08
C ALA A 100 7.18 11.37 -1.07
N ALA A 101 7.85 11.89 -0.03
CA ALA A 101 8.22 13.30 0.04
C ALA A 101 9.21 13.71 -1.07
N GLY A 102 10.23 12.89 -1.32
CA GLY A 102 11.20 13.11 -2.39
C GLY A 102 10.56 13.06 -3.78
N GLU A 103 9.67 12.11 -4.01
CA GLU A 103 8.88 12.03 -5.25
C GLU A 103 7.96 13.22 -5.43
N GLY A 104 7.28 13.66 -4.38
CA GLY A 104 6.41 14.84 -4.43
C GLY A 104 7.17 16.09 -4.86
N ALA A 105 8.36 16.31 -4.30
CA ALA A 105 9.23 17.41 -4.70
C ALA A 105 9.65 17.29 -6.18
N LYS A 106 10.03 16.08 -6.62
CA LYS A 106 10.44 15.80 -8.00
C LYS A 106 9.30 16.05 -9.00
N ALA A 107 8.11 15.53 -8.72
CA ALA A 107 6.92 15.68 -9.55
C ALA A 107 6.49 17.16 -9.64
N ALA A 108 6.52 17.90 -8.53
CA ALA A 108 6.19 19.32 -8.53
C ALA A 108 7.16 20.15 -9.39
N LEU A 109 8.47 19.90 -9.29
CA LEU A 109 9.48 20.57 -10.11
C LEU A 109 9.36 20.17 -11.59
N GLY A 110 9.06 18.91 -11.87
CA GLY A 110 8.79 18.43 -13.23
C GLY A 110 7.58 19.11 -13.87
N ALA A 111 6.47 19.20 -13.13
CA ALA A 111 5.26 19.90 -13.57
C ALA A 111 5.52 21.39 -13.81
N TYR A 112 6.28 22.03 -12.92
CA TYR A 112 6.69 23.42 -13.11
C TYR A 112 7.52 23.61 -14.38
N GLY A 113 8.50 22.74 -14.63
CA GLY A 113 9.31 22.75 -15.85
C GLY A 113 8.45 22.60 -17.11
N TYR A 114 7.54 21.62 -17.13
CA TYR A 114 6.60 21.43 -18.23
C TYR A 114 5.77 22.69 -18.52
N LEU A 115 5.26 23.36 -17.48
CA LEU A 115 4.48 24.60 -17.64
C LEU A 115 5.29 25.76 -18.23
N LEU A 116 6.60 25.84 -17.95
CA LEU A 116 7.46 26.86 -18.54
C LEU A 116 7.67 26.62 -20.03
N GLU A 117 7.83 25.36 -20.44
CA GLU A 117 7.99 24.99 -21.86
C GLU A 117 6.73 25.30 -22.68
N GLN A 118 5.53 25.12 -22.10
CA GLN A 118 4.25 25.43 -22.77
C GLN A 118 3.96 26.94 -22.91
N ARG A 119 4.74 27.82 -22.27
CA ARG A 119 4.57 29.28 -22.38
C ARG A 119 5.41 29.93 -23.49
N GLY A 120 6.24 29.16 -24.18
CA GLY A 120 7.01 29.59 -25.36
C GLY A 120 6.29 29.29 -26.66
#